data_AF-A0A183V796-F1
#
_entry.id   AF-A0A183V796-F1
#
_cell.length_a   1.000
_cell.length_b   1.000
_cell.length_c   1.000
_cell.angle_alpha   90.00
_cell.angle_beta   90.00
_cell.angle_gamma   90.00
#
_symmetry.space_group_name_H-M   'P 1'
#
loop_
_entity.id
_entity.type
_entity.pdbx_description
1 polymer ?
#
loop_
_entity_poly.entity_id
_entity_poly.type
_entity_poly.pdbx_seq_one_letter_code
_entity_poly.pdbx_strand_id
1 'polypeptide(L)'
;MELYIDRESLNEKTIRDKKREEFERELKFAGFVVISCPLKPDTKMIVKEIIDSSHKVVMITGDNPLTACHVAKVLRFTKKSVPTLVLDEPRGDEEKWLWKSVNGDLELELVPKSNSELKAFIRDYELCITGAAFSYLLQNHLIFLRRVLPSVNVFARMAPKQKERAINELKSLGCVTLMCGDGTNDVGALKHADVGVALLSHPFDATKAEERRKKKEEEVQAAAANAGSAANHLLPSHGHAPVGPSAGGVRRPIGTHSARRNDAPAGARQIRHAPMANTATRRLEQMMKELEEEEKAQVVRLGDASVAAPFTSKYTSIQSICHVIKQGRCTLVTTLQMFKILALNALVLAYSQSVLYLDGIKFSDTQATIQGLLLAACFLFISRSRPLKTLAKQRPIPNIFNAYTLLTVSLQFIVHFGCLLYVVQEAHLAEPRHCKKKFSEKVDLDAEFKPNLLNSAVYVMAMALQVSTFAVNYRGRPFMESLMENRPMLYSLLFSGSAVFALASGLSPELTEKFELVQLPTQVIFAFWWCPPVARDEGKFRNVLVSCVTVDLVACFVVDRILCFLLGDMRA
;
A
#
# COMPACT_ATOMS: atom_id res chain seq x y z
N MET A 1 -18.32 -40.38 14.63
CA MET A 1 -19.12 -41.29 15.48
C MET A 1 -18.16 -42.32 16.00
N GLU A 2 -18.01 -42.42 17.32
CA GLU A 2 -17.13 -43.44 17.90
C GLU A 2 -17.99 -44.58 18.46
N LEU A 3 -17.64 -45.79 18.04
CA LEU A 3 -18.26 -47.04 18.43
C LEU A 3 -17.16 -47.93 18.98
N TYR A 4 -17.40 -48.60 20.09
CA TYR A 4 -16.41 -49.50 20.70
C TYR A 4 -17.05 -50.82 21.14
N ILE A 5 -16.20 -51.83 21.28
CA ILE A 5 -16.55 -53.14 21.83
C ILE A 5 -15.81 -53.25 23.16
N ASP A 6 -16.55 -53.44 24.26
CA ASP A 6 -15.94 -53.86 25.53
C ASP A 6 -15.49 -55.31 25.39
N ARG A 7 -14.19 -55.57 25.28
CA ARG A 7 -13.65 -56.92 25.47
C ARG A 7 -12.34 -56.90 26.22
N GLU A 8 -12.37 -57.48 27.42
CA GLU A 8 -11.18 -58.03 28.07
C GLU A 8 -10.55 -59.09 27.15
N SER A 9 -9.27 -58.88 26.82
CA SER A 9 -8.34 -59.84 26.18
C SER A 9 -8.83 -60.56 24.89
N LEU A 10 -8.76 -59.87 23.74
CA LEU A 10 -8.75 -60.55 22.42
C LEU A 10 -7.30 -60.84 22.00
N ASN A 11 -7.00 -62.10 21.66
CA ASN A 11 -5.68 -62.55 21.22
C ASN A 11 -5.53 -62.38 19.68
N GLU A 12 -4.34 -62.07 19.17
CA GLU A 12 -4.10 -61.72 17.75
C GLU A 12 -4.60 -62.77 16.74
N LYS A 13 -4.48 -64.06 17.09
CA LYS A 13 -5.00 -65.17 16.25
C LYS A 13 -6.52 -65.12 16.11
N THR A 14 -7.22 -64.82 17.20
CA THR A 14 -8.69 -64.78 17.25
C THR A 14 -9.27 -63.60 16.46
N ILE A 15 -8.48 -62.55 16.26
CA ILE A 15 -8.86 -61.40 15.43
C ILE A 15 -8.78 -61.75 13.94
N ARG A 16 -7.76 -62.52 13.52
CA ARG A 16 -7.56 -62.92 12.12
C ARG A 16 -8.60 -63.93 11.63
N ASP A 17 -9.11 -64.77 12.51
CA ASP A 17 -10.04 -65.85 12.16
C ASP A 17 -11.52 -65.40 12.09
N LYS A 18 -11.83 -64.19 12.57
CA LYS A 18 -13.20 -63.65 12.61
C LYS A 18 -13.52 -62.76 11.42
N LYS A 19 -14.75 -62.85 10.94
CA LYS A 19 -15.26 -61.99 9.87
C LYS A 19 -15.64 -60.61 10.40
N ARG A 20 -15.53 -59.60 9.56
CA ARG A 20 -15.80 -58.19 9.88
C ARG A 20 -17.20 -57.98 10.48
N GLU A 21 -18.20 -58.72 9.98
CA GLU A 21 -19.59 -58.63 10.42
C GLU A 21 -19.79 -59.09 11.86
N GLU A 22 -18.86 -59.85 12.45
CA GLU A 22 -18.91 -60.22 13.86
C GLU A 22 -18.43 -59.10 14.79
N PHE A 23 -17.58 -58.19 14.28
CA PHE A 23 -17.11 -57.03 15.03
C PHE A 23 -18.07 -55.83 14.92
N GLU A 24 -18.83 -55.72 13.82
CA GLU A 24 -19.75 -54.60 13.60
C GLU A 24 -21.16 -54.81 14.20
N ARG A 25 -21.35 -55.86 15.03
CA ARG A 25 -22.60 -56.16 15.74
C ARG A 25 -22.56 -55.66 17.17
N GLU A 26 -23.72 -55.20 17.66
CA GLU A 26 -23.94 -54.81 19.08
C GLU A 26 -22.92 -53.78 19.61
N LEU A 27 -22.47 -52.88 18.73
CA LEU A 27 -21.53 -51.82 19.09
C LEU A 27 -22.13 -50.89 20.15
N LYS A 28 -21.34 -50.55 21.18
CA LYS A 28 -21.75 -49.56 22.18
C LYS A 28 -21.43 -48.16 21.66
N PHE A 29 -22.42 -47.28 21.74
CA PHE A 29 -22.24 -45.87 21.40
C PHE A 29 -21.31 -45.20 22.41
N ALA A 30 -20.12 -44.76 21.95
CA ALA A 30 -19.15 -44.09 22.80
C ALA A 30 -19.44 -42.59 22.91
N GLY A 31 -19.78 -41.97 21.77
CA GLY A 31 -20.01 -40.53 21.69
C GLY A 31 -19.77 -39.93 20.32
N PHE A 32 -19.85 -38.60 20.27
CA PHE A 32 -19.53 -37.80 19.09
C PHE A 32 -18.17 -37.12 19.26
N VAL A 33 -17.37 -37.13 18.19
CA VAL A 33 -16.18 -36.28 18.06
C VAL A 33 -16.55 -35.11 17.17
N VAL A 34 -16.49 -33.89 17.73
CA VAL A 34 -16.76 -32.65 17.00
C VAL A 34 -15.44 -32.02 16.59
N ILE A 35 -15.16 -32.01 15.29
CA ILE A 35 -14.00 -31.36 14.71
C ILE A 35 -14.45 -29.99 14.20
N SER A 36 -13.77 -28.93 14.62
CA SER A 36 -14.00 -27.58 14.12
C SER A 36 -12.69 -26.92 13.73
N CYS A 37 -12.72 -26.13 12.66
CA CYS A 37 -11.59 -25.29 12.26
C CYS A 37 -11.74 -23.94 12.98
N PRO A 38 -10.84 -23.59 13.93
CA PRO A 38 -10.95 -22.34 14.65
C PRO A 38 -10.69 -21.13 13.74
N LEU A 39 -11.40 -20.04 13.99
CA LEU A 39 -11.15 -18.77 13.33
C LEU A 39 -9.86 -18.14 13.86
N LYS A 40 -9.12 -17.43 13.00
CA LYS A 40 -7.98 -16.63 13.46
C LYS A 40 -8.49 -15.52 14.41
N PRO A 41 -7.80 -15.27 15.53
CA PRO A 41 -8.32 -14.46 16.64
C PRO A 41 -8.59 -12.99 16.26
N ASP A 42 -7.85 -12.47 15.30
CA ASP A 42 -7.92 -11.10 14.79
C ASP A 42 -9.03 -10.89 13.73
N THR A 43 -9.46 -11.94 13.04
CA THR A 43 -10.40 -11.88 11.91
C THR A 43 -11.65 -11.07 12.23
N LYS A 44 -12.27 -11.31 13.39
CA LYS A 44 -13.53 -10.68 13.77
C LYS A 44 -13.41 -9.18 13.97
N MET A 45 -12.29 -8.71 14.54
CA MET A 45 -12.02 -7.29 14.72
C MET A 45 -11.78 -6.61 13.37
N ILE A 46 -10.98 -7.26 12.50
CA ILE A 46 -10.60 -6.71 11.20
C ILE A 46 -11.79 -6.62 10.25
N VAL A 47 -12.61 -7.66 10.17
CA VAL A 47 -13.86 -7.65 9.39
C VAL A 47 -14.79 -6.54 9.88
N LYS A 48 -14.88 -6.33 11.20
CA LYS A 48 -15.64 -5.22 11.75
C LYS A 48 -15.10 -3.86 11.31
N GLU A 49 -13.78 -3.63 11.36
CA GLU A 49 -13.17 -2.37 10.88
C GLU A 49 -13.46 -2.10 9.39
N ILE A 50 -13.47 -3.16 8.57
CA ILE A 50 -13.79 -3.07 7.13
C ILE A 50 -15.27 -2.68 6.93
N ILE A 51 -16.20 -3.28 7.67
CA ILE A 51 -17.64 -2.95 7.59
C ILE A 51 -17.90 -1.52 8.08
N ASP A 52 -17.31 -1.15 9.23
CA ASP A 52 -17.47 0.18 9.84
C ASP A 52 -16.93 1.29 8.91
N SER A 53 -16.04 0.95 7.97
CA SER A 53 -15.47 1.85 6.97
C SER A 53 -16.21 1.93 5.63
N SER A 54 -17.50 1.51 5.60
CA SER A 54 -18.42 1.53 4.44
C SER A 54 -18.13 0.48 3.35
N HIS A 55 -17.35 -0.55 3.62
CA HIS A 55 -17.12 -1.64 2.66
C HIS A 55 -18.12 -2.78 2.87
N LYS A 56 -18.54 -3.41 1.77
CA LYS A 56 -19.30 -4.66 1.83
C LYS A 56 -18.33 -5.85 1.83
N VAL A 57 -18.46 -6.71 2.83
CA VAL A 57 -17.70 -7.97 2.90
C VAL A 57 -18.56 -9.09 2.32
N VAL A 58 -17.96 -9.89 1.43
CA VAL A 58 -18.58 -11.06 0.79
C VAL A 58 -17.65 -12.25 0.95
N MET A 59 -18.20 -13.41 1.29
CA MET A 59 -17.45 -14.66 1.37
C MET A 59 -17.65 -15.49 0.10
N ILE A 60 -16.57 -15.99 -0.50
CA ILE A 60 -16.60 -16.91 -1.64
C ILE A 60 -15.78 -18.16 -1.30
N THR A 61 -16.46 -19.26 -0.97
CA THR A 61 -15.83 -20.49 -0.50
C THR A 61 -16.23 -21.73 -1.32
N GLY A 62 -15.38 -22.76 -1.27
CA GLY A 62 -15.67 -24.10 -1.75
C GLY A 62 -16.43 -24.96 -0.74
N ASP A 63 -16.58 -24.49 0.51
CA ASP A 63 -17.22 -25.25 1.59
C ASP A 63 -18.73 -25.36 1.45
N ASN A 64 -19.32 -26.23 2.28
CA ASN A 64 -20.76 -26.39 2.40
C ASN A 64 -21.45 -25.06 2.80
N PRO A 65 -22.60 -24.71 2.20
CA PRO A 65 -23.35 -23.49 2.51
C PRO A 65 -23.67 -23.31 3.99
N LEU A 66 -23.98 -24.37 4.74
CA LEU A 66 -24.33 -24.26 6.16
C LEU A 66 -23.14 -23.78 7.00
N THR A 67 -21.95 -24.35 6.75
CA THR A 67 -20.70 -23.93 7.41
C THR A 67 -20.36 -22.49 7.06
N ALA A 68 -20.46 -22.12 5.78
CA ALA A 68 -20.18 -20.76 5.30
C ALA A 68 -21.13 -19.72 5.93
N CYS A 69 -22.43 -20.01 5.99
CA CYS A 69 -23.42 -19.15 6.63
C CYS A 69 -23.18 -19.03 8.14
N HIS A 70 -22.78 -20.11 8.81
CA HIS A 70 -22.41 -20.07 10.22
C HIS A 70 -21.22 -19.14 10.47
N VAL A 71 -20.12 -19.31 9.70
CA VAL A 71 -18.93 -18.45 9.82
C VAL A 71 -19.27 -16.99 9.52
N ALA A 72 -20.11 -16.73 8.51
CA ALA A 72 -20.57 -15.38 8.18
C ALA A 72 -21.30 -14.70 9.36
N LYS A 73 -22.19 -15.45 10.02
CA LYS A 73 -22.92 -15.01 11.21
C LYS A 73 -22.01 -14.76 12.41
N VAL A 74 -20.98 -15.60 12.60
CA VAL A 74 -19.97 -15.43 13.67
C VAL A 74 -19.11 -14.18 13.45
N LEU A 75 -18.70 -13.92 12.20
CA LEU A 75 -17.92 -12.75 11.80
C LEU A 75 -18.76 -11.46 11.71
N ARG A 76 -20.09 -11.57 11.73
CA ARG A 76 -21.06 -10.46 11.78
C ARG A 76 -21.02 -9.52 10.57
N PHE A 77 -20.74 -10.06 9.39
CA PHE A 77 -20.96 -9.34 8.12
C PHE A 77 -22.32 -9.63 7.47
N THR A 78 -23.17 -10.41 8.15
CA THR A 78 -24.59 -10.60 7.84
C THR A 78 -25.45 -10.03 8.98
N LYS A 79 -26.63 -9.53 8.65
CA LYS A 79 -27.58 -9.00 9.64
C LYS A 79 -28.15 -10.14 10.49
N LYS A 80 -28.15 -9.96 11.82
CA LYS A 80 -28.72 -10.95 12.76
C LYS A 80 -30.25 -10.99 12.78
N SER A 81 -30.90 -9.89 12.42
CA SER A 81 -32.34 -9.69 12.55
C SER A 81 -33.14 -10.34 11.43
N VAL A 82 -32.49 -10.82 10.39
CA VAL A 82 -33.12 -11.39 9.20
C VAL A 82 -32.60 -12.81 8.94
N PRO A 83 -33.43 -13.71 8.40
CA PRO A 83 -32.99 -15.06 8.09
C PRO A 83 -32.09 -15.08 6.85
N THR A 84 -31.18 -16.06 6.81
CA THR A 84 -30.33 -16.32 5.64
C THR A 84 -31.00 -17.37 4.77
N LEU A 85 -31.20 -17.04 3.50
CA LEU A 85 -31.74 -17.92 2.47
C LEU A 85 -30.61 -18.50 1.64
N VAL A 86 -30.65 -19.82 1.46
CA VAL A 86 -29.71 -20.59 0.64
C VAL A 86 -30.43 -21.02 -0.63
N LEU A 87 -29.88 -20.67 -1.78
CA LEU A 87 -30.25 -21.25 -3.06
C LEU A 87 -29.23 -22.33 -3.40
N ASP A 88 -29.69 -23.58 -3.40
CA ASP A 88 -28.89 -24.76 -3.75
C ASP A 88 -29.59 -25.56 -4.86
N GLU A 89 -28.86 -26.52 -5.43
CA GLU A 89 -29.43 -27.47 -6.39
C GLU A 89 -30.64 -28.20 -5.79
N PRO A 90 -31.75 -28.39 -6.54
CA PRO A 90 -32.92 -29.11 -6.07
C PRO A 90 -32.54 -30.53 -5.60
N ARG A 91 -33.07 -30.96 -4.46
CA ARG A 91 -32.86 -32.32 -3.93
C ARG A 91 -34.19 -33.07 -3.94
N GLY A 92 -34.29 -34.12 -4.76
CA GLY A 92 -35.49 -34.96 -4.90
C GLY A 92 -36.03 -34.98 -6.34
N ASP A 93 -37.17 -35.65 -6.54
CA ASP A 93 -37.79 -35.82 -7.86
C ASP A 93 -38.40 -34.52 -8.43
N GLU A 94 -38.58 -33.48 -7.61
CA GLU A 94 -39.04 -32.17 -8.06
C GLU A 94 -37.86 -31.26 -8.45
N GLU A 95 -37.69 -30.99 -9.75
CA GLU A 95 -36.64 -30.12 -10.32
C GLU A 95 -36.88 -28.60 -10.07
N LYS A 96 -37.50 -28.21 -8.95
CA LYS A 96 -37.81 -26.80 -8.67
C LYS A 96 -36.71 -26.11 -7.86
N TRP A 97 -36.19 -25.02 -8.42
CA TRP A 97 -35.25 -24.13 -7.72
C TRP A 97 -35.98 -23.26 -6.71
N LEU A 98 -35.67 -23.44 -5.42
CA LEU A 98 -36.30 -22.74 -4.30
C LEU A 98 -35.25 -22.19 -3.35
N TRP A 99 -35.53 -21.00 -2.79
CA TRP A 99 -34.75 -20.47 -1.68
C TRP A 99 -35.17 -21.17 -0.39
N LYS A 100 -34.22 -21.73 0.36
CA LYS A 100 -34.49 -22.39 1.64
C LYS A 100 -33.77 -21.69 2.77
N SER A 101 -34.45 -21.39 3.86
CA SER A 101 -33.78 -20.83 5.05
C SER A 101 -32.80 -21.84 5.66
N VAL A 102 -31.74 -21.35 6.31
CA VAL A 102 -30.75 -22.21 6.99
C VAL A 102 -31.38 -23.14 8.04
N ASN A 103 -32.50 -22.74 8.65
CA ASN A 103 -33.23 -23.56 9.62
C ASN A 103 -34.19 -24.57 8.98
N GLY A 104 -34.53 -24.39 7.69
CA GLY A 104 -35.50 -25.23 6.97
C GLY A 104 -36.97 -24.79 7.09
N ASP A 105 -37.28 -23.75 7.87
CA ASP A 105 -38.67 -23.36 8.20
C ASP A 105 -39.38 -22.55 7.10
N LEU A 106 -38.61 -21.99 6.17
CA LEU A 106 -39.10 -21.08 5.13
C LEU A 106 -38.55 -21.50 3.76
N GLU A 107 -39.46 -21.63 2.79
CA GLU A 107 -39.15 -21.83 1.39
C GLU A 107 -39.81 -20.74 0.54
N LEU A 108 -39.09 -20.17 -0.43
CA LEU A 108 -39.58 -19.13 -1.34
C LEU A 108 -39.29 -19.49 -2.79
N GLU A 109 -40.16 -19.03 -3.69
CA GLU A 109 -39.98 -19.13 -5.15
C GLU A 109 -38.68 -18.42 -5.58
N LEU A 110 -38.05 -18.91 -6.67
CA LEU A 110 -36.76 -18.42 -7.16
C LEU A 110 -36.74 -16.91 -7.45
N VAL A 111 -37.75 -16.41 -8.17
CA VAL A 111 -37.82 -15.04 -8.69
C VAL A 111 -39.07 -14.35 -8.13
N PRO A 112 -38.94 -13.24 -7.41
CA PRO A 112 -40.09 -12.43 -6.97
C PRO A 112 -40.91 -11.90 -8.16
N LYS A 113 -42.24 -11.83 -8.03
CA LYS A 113 -43.16 -11.56 -9.14
C LYS A 113 -43.17 -10.08 -9.53
N SER A 114 -42.85 -9.19 -8.60
CA SER A 114 -42.84 -7.75 -8.81
C SER A 114 -41.53 -7.07 -8.37
N ASN A 115 -41.25 -5.87 -8.89
CA ASN A 115 -40.11 -5.06 -8.47
C ASN A 115 -40.16 -4.67 -6.98
N SER A 116 -41.37 -4.46 -6.44
CA SER A 116 -41.57 -4.14 -5.03
C SER A 116 -41.24 -5.32 -4.14
N GLU A 117 -41.68 -6.53 -4.54
CA GLU A 117 -41.30 -7.78 -3.85
C GLU A 117 -39.79 -8.03 -3.92
N LEU A 118 -39.13 -7.76 -5.04
CA LEU A 118 -37.68 -7.90 -5.16
C LEU A 118 -36.94 -6.98 -4.17
N LYS A 119 -37.39 -5.73 -4.02
CA LYS A 119 -36.81 -4.79 -3.04
C LYS A 119 -37.05 -5.26 -1.60
N ALA A 120 -38.25 -5.78 -1.30
CA ALA A 120 -38.55 -6.36 0.01
C ALA A 120 -37.67 -7.59 0.28
N PHE A 121 -37.55 -8.49 -0.71
CA PHE A 121 -36.71 -9.69 -0.65
C PHE A 121 -35.25 -9.37 -0.31
N ILE A 122 -34.66 -8.39 -1.00
CA ILE A 122 -33.27 -7.93 -0.75
C ILE A 122 -33.11 -7.28 0.64
N ARG A 123 -34.14 -6.61 1.14
CA ARG A 123 -34.08 -5.92 2.44
C ARG A 123 -34.24 -6.89 3.61
N ASP A 124 -35.17 -7.83 3.46
CA ASP A 124 -35.71 -8.67 4.53
C ASP A 124 -34.99 -10.01 4.66
N TYR A 125 -34.08 -10.34 3.73
CA TYR A 125 -33.30 -11.59 3.74
C TYR A 125 -31.82 -11.37 3.42
N GLU A 126 -30.97 -12.22 3.98
CA GLU A 126 -29.56 -12.37 3.60
C GLU A 126 -29.42 -13.53 2.62
N LEU A 127 -28.61 -13.38 1.57
CA LEU A 127 -28.57 -14.35 0.48
C LEU A 127 -27.25 -15.14 0.45
N CYS A 128 -27.40 -16.47 0.34
CA CYS A 128 -26.33 -17.42 0.07
C CYS A 128 -26.64 -18.18 -1.23
N ILE A 129 -25.70 -18.17 -2.19
CA ILE A 129 -25.86 -18.86 -3.49
C ILE A 129 -24.80 -19.94 -3.60
N THR A 130 -25.18 -21.18 -3.93
CA THR A 130 -24.19 -22.24 -4.20
C THR A 130 -23.66 -22.19 -5.63
N GLY A 131 -22.53 -22.86 -5.90
CA GLY A 131 -21.95 -22.93 -7.24
C GLY A 131 -22.93 -23.43 -8.32
N ALA A 132 -23.72 -24.46 -8.04
CA ALA A 132 -24.74 -24.98 -8.97
C ALA A 132 -25.81 -23.93 -9.27
N ALA A 133 -26.34 -23.30 -8.21
CA ALA A 133 -27.32 -22.22 -8.32
C ALA A 133 -26.78 -21.01 -9.09
N PHE A 134 -25.52 -20.63 -8.85
CA PHE A 134 -24.88 -19.53 -9.55
C PHE A 134 -24.76 -19.80 -11.05
N SER A 135 -24.34 -21.00 -11.45
CA SER A 135 -24.30 -21.41 -12.87
C SER A 135 -25.69 -21.41 -13.50
N TYR A 136 -26.70 -21.96 -12.80
CA TYR A 136 -28.07 -21.98 -13.29
C TYR A 136 -28.63 -20.56 -13.49
N LEU A 137 -28.43 -19.66 -12.52
CA LEU A 137 -28.85 -18.27 -12.60
C LEU A 137 -28.13 -17.50 -13.71
N LEU A 138 -26.84 -17.78 -13.96
CA LEU A 138 -26.10 -17.17 -15.06
C LEU A 138 -26.68 -17.54 -16.43
N GLN A 139 -27.12 -18.80 -16.60
CA GLN A 139 -27.63 -19.30 -17.88
C GLN A 139 -29.10 -18.92 -18.11
N ASN A 140 -29.94 -19.03 -17.07
CA ASN A 140 -31.40 -18.95 -17.23
C ASN A 140 -32.00 -17.63 -16.70
N HIS A 141 -31.34 -16.96 -15.75
CA HIS A 141 -31.91 -15.81 -15.03
C HIS A 141 -30.90 -14.66 -14.79
N LEU A 142 -30.09 -14.34 -15.80
CA LEU A 142 -28.98 -13.37 -15.68
C LEU A 142 -29.42 -11.99 -15.18
N ILE A 143 -30.58 -11.51 -15.64
CA ILE A 143 -31.12 -10.19 -15.24
C ILE A 143 -31.44 -10.19 -13.74
N PHE A 144 -32.08 -11.26 -13.24
CA PHE A 144 -32.37 -11.40 -11.82
C PHE A 144 -31.08 -11.51 -11.01
N LEU A 145 -30.15 -12.36 -11.43
CA LEU A 145 -28.84 -12.51 -10.79
C LEU A 145 -28.16 -11.15 -10.62
N ARG A 146 -28.04 -10.35 -11.68
CA ARG A 146 -27.40 -9.03 -11.64
C ARG A 146 -28.06 -8.06 -10.66
N ARG A 147 -29.36 -8.19 -10.41
CA ARG A 147 -30.09 -7.34 -9.45
C ARG A 147 -29.89 -7.78 -8.00
N VAL A 148 -29.76 -9.09 -7.75
CA VAL A 148 -29.52 -9.62 -6.40
C VAL A 148 -28.05 -9.69 -6.03
N LEU A 149 -27.13 -9.78 -7.01
CA LEU A 149 -25.69 -9.98 -6.80
C LEU A 149 -25.06 -8.98 -5.82
N PRO A 150 -25.36 -7.66 -5.87
CA PRO A 150 -24.83 -6.70 -4.90
C PRO A 150 -25.30 -6.97 -3.46
N SER A 151 -26.36 -7.75 -3.29
CA SER A 151 -27.00 -8.11 -2.01
C SER A 151 -26.62 -9.51 -1.53
N VAL A 152 -25.88 -10.30 -2.32
CA VAL A 152 -25.37 -11.61 -1.88
C VAL A 152 -24.19 -11.41 -0.92
N ASN A 153 -24.17 -12.18 0.17
CA ASN A 153 -23.13 -12.10 1.20
C ASN A 153 -22.25 -13.35 1.23
N VAL A 154 -22.79 -14.49 0.78
CA VAL A 154 -22.09 -15.78 0.78
C VAL A 154 -22.26 -16.47 -0.57
N PHE A 155 -21.15 -16.89 -1.16
CA PHE A 155 -21.11 -17.87 -2.23
C PHE A 155 -20.43 -19.12 -1.69
N ALA A 156 -21.11 -20.26 -1.78
CA ALA A 156 -20.66 -21.53 -1.22
C ALA A 156 -20.51 -22.60 -2.31
N ARG A 157 -19.73 -23.65 -2.06
CA ARG A 157 -19.44 -24.71 -3.07
C ARG A 157 -19.03 -24.15 -4.44
N MET A 158 -18.26 -23.06 -4.46
CA MET A 158 -17.85 -22.40 -5.69
C MET A 158 -16.60 -23.08 -6.26
N ALA A 159 -16.68 -23.52 -7.51
CA ALA A 159 -15.52 -23.95 -8.28
C ALA A 159 -14.60 -22.75 -8.59
N PRO A 160 -13.28 -22.95 -8.80
CA PRO A 160 -12.33 -21.86 -9.07
C PRO A 160 -12.78 -20.90 -10.19
N LYS A 161 -13.28 -21.45 -11.30
CA LYS A 161 -13.76 -20.63 -12.43
C LYS A 161 -15.02 -19.82 -12.10
N GLN A 162 -15.86 -20.32 -11.19
CA GLN A 162 -17.04 -19.60 -10.72
C GLN A 162 -16.66 -18.43 -9.82
N LYS A 163 -15.60 -18.56 -8.99
CA LYS A 163 -15.09 -17.44 -8.18
C LYS A 163 -14.66 -16.27 -9.06
N GLU A 164 -13.89 -16.57 -10.12
CA GLU A 164 -13.50 -15.58 -11.13
C GLU A 164 -14.72 -14.92 -11.78
N ARG A 165 -15.72 -15.73 -12.17
CA ARG A 165 -16.93 -15.19 -12.80
C ARG A 165 -17.74 -14.30 -11.87
N ALA A 166 -17.86 -14.64 -10.58
CA ALA A 166 -18.55 -13.81 -9.59
C ALA A 166 -17.91 -12.43 -9.45
N ILE A 167 -16.57 -12.36 -9.41
CA ILE A 167 -15.83 -11.08 -9.39
C ILE A 167 -16.10 -10.28 -10.67
N ASN A 168 -16.03 -10.91 -11.84
CA ASN A 168 -16.26 -10.23 -13.12
C ASN A 168 -17.70 -9.69 -13.26
N GLU A 169 -18.71 -10.41 -12.79
CA GLU A 169 -20.10 -9.90 -12.80
C GLU A 169 -20.25 -8.71 -11.84
N LEU A 170 -19.67 -8.75 -10.63
CA LEU A 170 -19.68 -7.60 -9.71
C LEU A 170 -19.01 -6.37 -10.34
N LYS A 171 -17.87 -6.56 -11.02
CA LYS A 171 -17.19 -5.50 -11.77
C LYS A 171 -18.05 -4.94 -12.89
N SER A 172 -18.76 -5.79 -13.63
CA SER A 172 -19.66 -5.36 -14.71
C SER A 172 -20.81 -4.48 -14.21
N LEU A 173 -21.16 -4.55 -12.92
CA LEU A 173 -22.16 -3.70 -12.26
C LEU A 173 -21.57 -2.38 -11.74
N GLY A 174 -20.29 -2.09 -11.98
CA GLY A 174 -19.59 -0.89 -11.52
C GLY A 174 -19.03 -0.98 -10.11
N CYS A 175 -19.04 -2.16 -9.48
CA CYS A 175 -18.39 -2.35 -8.17
C CYS A 175 -16.87 -2.44 -8.34
N VAL A 176 -16.13 -1.71 -7.50
CA VAL A 176 -14.69 -1.92 -7.32
C VAL A 176 -14.49 -3.10 -6.38
N THR A 177 -13.71 -4.09 -6.82
CA THR A 177 -13.56 -5.38 -6.14
C THR A 177 -12.17 -5.56 -5.58
N LEU A 178 -12.10 -6.08 -4.34
CA LEU A 178 -10.88 -6.54 -3.71
C LEU A 178 -11.07 -8.01 -3.35
N MET A 179 -10.13 -8.87 -3.76
CA MET A 179 -10.13 -10.29 -3.42
C MET A 179 -8.92 -10.62 -2.56
N CYS A 180 -9.13 -11.39 -1.49
CA CYS A 180 -8.05 -11.97 -0.71
C CYS A 180 -8.21 -13.49 -0.61
N GLY A 181 -7.12 -14.23 -0.78
CA GLY A 181 -7.10 -15.68 -0.75
C GLY A 181 -5.68 -16.21 -0.63
N ASP A 182 -5.54 -17.47 -0.24
CA ASP A 182 -4.27 -18.15 -0.03
C ASP A 182 -4.08 -19.37 -0.96
N GLY A 183 -5.18 -19.90 -1.51
CA GLY A 183 -5.19 -21.14 -2.29
C GLY A 183 -4.98 -20.96 -3.80
N THR A 184 -4.51 -22.02 -4.45
CA THR A 184 -4.46 -22.14 -5.92
C THR A 184 -5.83 -21.96 -6.58
N ASN A 185 -6.90 -22.32 -5.84
CA ASN A 185 -8.29 -22.17 -6.26
C ASN A 185 -8.74 -20.71 -6.40
N ASP A 186 -8.01 -19.75 -5.83
CA ASP A 186 -8.36 -18.33 -5.85
C ASP A 186 -7.58 -17.52 -6.90
N VAL A 187 -6.61 -18.15 -7.58
CA VAL A 187 -5.71 -17.51 -8.57
C VAL A 187 -6.47 -16.70 -9.62
N GLY A 188 -7.51 -17.29 -10.23
CA GLY A 188 -8.33 -16.59 -11.22
C GLY A 188 -9.05 -15.38 -10.65
N ALA A 189 -9.67 -15.53 -9.46
CA ALA A 189 -10.37 -14.43 -8.80
C ALA A 189 -9.41 -13.31 -8.34
N LEU A 190 -8.24 -13.66 -7.81
CA LEU A 190 -7.19 -12.72 -7.41
C LEU A 190 -6.69 -11.88 -8.58
N LYS A 191 -6.51 -12.51 -9.76
CA LYS A 191 -6.06 -11.83 -10.97
C LYS A 191 -7.12 -10.89 -11.56
N HIS A 192 -8.40 -11.26 -11.47
CA HIS A 192 -9.50 -10.50 -12.08
C HIS A 192 -10.05 -9.38 -11.18
N ALA A 193 -9.86 -9.47 -9.86
CA ALA A 193 -10.20 -8.39 -8.94
C ALA A 193 -9.40 -7.12 -9.26
N ASP A 194 -9.96 -5.94 -8.97
CA ASP A 194 -9.23 -4.67 -9.16
C ASP A 194 -8.03 -4.57 -8.22
N VAL A 195 -8.16 -5.19 -7.03
CA VAL A 195 -7.06 -5.39 -6.09
C VAL A 195 -7.05 -6.84 -5.60
N GLY A 196 -6.05 -7.62 -6.02
CA GLY A 196 -5.81 -8.97 -5.49
C GLY A 196 -4.76 -8.96 -4.38
N VAL A 197 -5.05 -9.63 -3.25
CA VAL A 197 -4.11 -9.79 -2.14
C VAL A 197 -3.95 -11.28 -1.80
N ALA A 198 -2.77 -11.84 -2.08
CA ALA A 198 -2.43 -13.20 -1.68
C ALA A 198 -1.99 -13.23 -0.21
N LEU A 199 -2.53 -14.16 0.58
CA LEU A 199 -2.08 -14.42 1.95
C LEU A 199 -1.22 -15.68 1.95
N LEU A 200 -0.01 -15.61 2.48
CA LEU A 200 0.86 -16.79 2.57
C LEU A 200 0.40 -17.70 3.71
N SER A 201 0.19 -18.99 3.42
CA SER A 201 -0.37 -19.99 4.33
C SER A 201 0.56 -20.34 5.50
N HIS A 202 1.87 -20.19 5.31
CA HIS A 202 2.86 -20.30 6.38
C HIS A 202 3.29 -18.91 6.84
N PRO A 203 2.96 -18.50 8.08
CA PRO A 203 3.40 -17.22 8.60
C PRO A 203 4.92 -17.26 8.71
N PHE A 204 5.61 -16.37 8.01
CA PHE A 204 7.02 -16.14 8.28
C PHE A 204 7.13 -15.41 9.61
N ASP A 205 7.36 -16.16 10.69
CA ASP A 205 7.68 -15.62 12.00
C ASP A 205 9.17 -15.30 12.05
N ALA A 206 9.52 -14.07 11.67
CA ALA A 206 10.90 -13.60 11.61
C ALA A 206 11.63 -13.79 12.94
N THR A 207 10.93 -13.55 14.06
CA THR A 207 11.46 -13.73 15.42
C THR A 207 11.77 -15.18 15.74
N LYS A 208 10.85 -16.12 15.49
CA LYS A 208 11.14 -17.55 15.68
C LYS A 208 12.16 -18.10 14.69
N ALA A 209 12.18 -17.58 13.47
CA ALA A 209 13.19 -17.95 12.48
C ALA A 209 14.59 -17.51 12.94
N GLU A 210 14.70 -16.29 13.48
CA GLU A 210 15.96 -15.74 14.00
C GLU A 210 16.40 -16.42 15.31
N GLU A 211 15.47 -16.71 16.23
CA GLU A 211 15.75 -17.50 17.45
C GLU A 211 16.19 -18.93 17.12
N ARG A 212 15.50 -19.60 16.18
CA ARG A 212 15.91 -20.93 15.70
C ARG A 212 17.29 -20.90 15.04
N ARG A 213 17.59 -19.84 14.27
CA ARG A 213 18.91 -19.66 13.64
C ARG A 213 20.00 -19.51 14.70
N LYS A 214 19.81 -18.62 15.68
CA LYS A 214 20.75 -18.44 16.80
C LYS A 214 20.98 -19.73 17.56
N LYS A 215 19.91 -20.46 17.90
CA LYS A 215 20.02 -21.74 18.61
C LYS A 215 20.80 -22.79 17.82
N LYS A 216 20.59 -22.87 16.50
CA LYS A 216 21.33 -23.81 15.64
C LYS A 216 22.79 -23.40 15.42
N GLU A 217 23.07 -22.11 15.29
CA GLU A 217 24.43 -21.56 15.26
C GLU A 217 25.18 -21.95 16.54
N GLU A 218 24.53 -21.82 17.71
CA GLU A 218 25.08 -22.25 19.01
C GLU A 218 25.33 -23.77 19.07
N GLU A 219 24.40 -24.59 18.58
CA GLU A 219 24.54 -26.07 18.53
C GLU A 219 25.69 -26.51 17.61
N VAL A 220 25.85 -25.87 16.45
CA VAL A 220 26.96 -26.11 15.52
C VAL A 220 28.28 -25.70 16.14
N GLN A 221 28.32 -24.56 16.83
CA GLN A 221 29.54 -24.08 17.48
C GLN A 221 29.97 -24.99 18.64
N ALA A 222 29.01 -25.51 19.42
CA ALA A 222 29.27 -26.51 20.45
C ALA A 222 29.76 -27.84 19.86
N ALA A 223 29.17 -28.28 18.74
CA ALA A 223 29.61 -29.49 18.04
C ALA A 223 31.03 -29.35 17.45
N ALA A 224 31.36 -28.18 16.90
CA ALA A 224 32.69 -27.88 16.39
C ALA A 224 33.77 -27.85 17.49
N ALA A 225 33.46 -27.28 18.66
CA ALA A 225 34.33 -27.30 19.82
C ALA A 225 34.63 -28.73 20.31
N ASN A 226 33.61 -29.59 20.36
CA ASN A 226 33.75 -30.99 20.75
C ASN A 226 34.56 -31.81 19.71
N ALA A 227 34.41 -31.53 18.42
CA ALA A 227 35.19 -32.16 17.36
C ALA A 227 36.67 -31.74 17.40
N GLY A 228 36.95 -30.45 17.69
CA GLY A 228 38.31 -29.94 17.85
C GLY A 228 39.04 -30.51 19.06
N SER A 229 38.33 -30.71 20.18
CA SER A 229 38.91 -31.29 21.39
C SER A 229 39.28 -32.77 21.24
N ALA A 230 38.61 -33.52 20.36
CA ALA A 230 38.95 -34.91 20.04
C ALA A 230 40.20 -35.03 19.14
N ALA A 231 40.51 -34.00 18.34
CA ALA A 231 41.69 -33.98 17.46
C ALA A 231 43.00 -33.68 18.23
N ASN A 232 42.93 -32.93 19.33
CA ASN A 232 44.11 -32.55 20.12
C ASN A 232 44.70 -33.67 21.00
N HIS A 233 44.05 -34.83 21.11
CA HIS A 233 44.52 -35.94 21.97
C HIS A 233 45.41 -36.98 21.26
N LEU A 234 45.88 -36.72 20.02
CA LEU A 234 46.54 -37.72 19.16
C LEU A 234 47.96 -37.35 18.65
N LEU A 235 48.67 -36.38 19.24
CA LEU A 235 50.06 -36.09 18.86
C LEU A 235 51.05 -36.58 19.93
N PRO A 236 51.96 -37.53 19.63
CA PRO A 236 53.11 -37.81 20.48
C PRO A 236 54.19 -36.75 20.27
N SER A 237 54.75 -36.26 21.38
CA SER A 237 55.91 -35.36 21.42
C SER A 237 57.18 -36.07 20.93
N HIS A 238 57.86 -35.57 19.89
CA HIS A 238 59.29 -35.80 19.68
C HIS A 238 59.97 -34.72 18.82
N GLY A 239 60.98 -34.06 19.40
CA GLY A 239 62.38 -34.10 18.94
C GLY A 239 62.83 -33.30 17.71
N HIS A 240 63.71 -32.34 17.95
CA HIS A 240 64.52 -31.51 17.04
C HIS A 240 65.14 -32.16 15.76
N ALA A 241 64.91 -31.51 14.60
CA ALA A 241 65.83 -30.91 13.58
C ALA A 241 67.15 -31.62 13.13
N PRO A 242 67.82 -31.24 12.00
CA PRO A 242 67.49 -30.28 10.92
C PRO A 242 67.78 -30.71 9.44
N VAL A 243 67.06 -30.04 8.51
CA VAL A 243 67.44 -29.35 7.23
C VAL A 243 68.60 -29.85 6.32
N GLY A 244 68.30 -29.99 5.02
CA GLY A 244 69.25 -29.81 3.89
C GLY A 244 68.59 -29.95 2.49
N PRO A 245 69.02 -29.22 1.42
CA PRO A 245 68.09 -28.61 0.44
C PRO A 245 68.31 -28.96 -1.06
N SER A 246 67.44 -28.37 -1.93
CA SER A 246 67.57 -28.08 -3.39
C SER A 246 66.62 -28.91 -4.28
N ALA A 247 65.66 -28.36 -5.03
CA ALA A 247 65.63 -27.30 -6.07
C ALA A 247 65.98 -27.80 -7.49
N GLY A 248 65.09 -27.52 -8.45
CA GLY A 248 65.23 -27.74 -9.91
C GLY A 248 64.01 -28.47 -10.48
N GLY A 249 63.07 -27.82 -11.16
CA GLY A 249 63.15 -27.46 -12.59
C GLY A 249 62.22 -28.39 -13.40
N VAL A 250 60.94 -28.03 -13.60
CA VAL A 250 60.35 -27.42 -14.83
C VAL A 250 60.08 -28.39 -16.00
N ARG A 251 58.80 -28.35 -16.44
CA ARG A 251 58.18 -28.71 -17.76
C ARG A 251 57.81 -30.17 -18.09
N ARG A 252 56.49 -30.46 -17.96
CA ARG A 252 55.48 -30.82 -18.99
C ARG A 252 55.99 -31.26 -20.40
N PRO A 253 55.21 -31.99 -21.26
CA PRO A 253 53.74 -32.11 -21.27
C PRO A 253 53.08 -33.44 -21.81
N ILE A 254 51.72 -33.47 -21.73
CA ILE A 254 50.72 -33.97 -22.73
C ILE A 254 50.50 -35.49 -22.98
N GLY A 255 49.21 -35.85 -23.06
CA GLY A 255 48.66 -36.94 -23.90
C GLY A 255 47.78 -37.93 -23.14
N THR A 256 46.48 -37.71 -22.93
CA THR A 256 45.31 -38.11 -23.75
C THR A 256 45.22 -39.59 -24.19
N HIS A 257 44.02 -40.14 -23.93
CA HIS A 257 43.32 -41.26 -24.58
C HIS A 257 43.34 -42.67 -23.95
N SER A 258 42.18 -42.98 -23.35
CA SER A 258 41.33 -44.18 -23.56
C SER A 258 41.98 -45.55 -23.78
N ALA A 259 41.56 -46.53 -22.99
CA ALA A 259 40.74 -47.65 -23.49
C ALA A 259 40.38 -48.65 -22.38
N ARG A 260 39.20 -49.22 -22.55
CA ARG A 260 38.58 -50.35 -21.83
C ARG A 260 39.50 -51.58 -21.73
N ARG A 261 39.35 -52.36 -20.65
CA ARG A 261 38.97 -53.80 -20.72
C ARG A 261 38.77 -54.41 -19.33
N ASN A 262 37.89 -55.40 -19.31
CA ASN A 262 37.35 -56.11 -18.17
C ASN A 262 38.31 -57.15 -17.56
N ASP A 263 37.87 -57.64 -16.38
CA ASP A 263 38.01 -59.00 -15.83
C ASP A 263 39.26 -59.39 -15.04
N ALA A 264 39.05 -59.71 -13.74
CA ALA A 264 39.55 -60.87 -12.95
C ALA A 264 39.58 -60.54 -11.41
N PRO A 265 39.54 -61.51 -10.45
CA PRO A 265 38.51 -61.56 -9.42
C PRO A 265 39.00 -61.47 -7.95
N ALA A 266 38.07 -61.72 -7.03
CA ALA A 266 38.07 -61.47 -5.59
C ALA A 266 39.07 -62.29 -4.74
N GLY A 267 39.59 -61.64 -3.68
CA GLY A 267 40.07 -62.35 -2.47
C GLY A 267 41.25 -61.72 -1.73
N ALA A 268 41.04 -60.64 -0.97
CA ALA A 268 41.93 -60.30 0.15
C ALA A 268 41.16 -59.48 1.21
N ARG A 269 40.73 -60.16 2.29
CA ARG A 269 40.21 -59.53 3.51
C ARG A 269 41.34 -58.76 4.20
N GLN A 270 41.24 -57.44 4.29
CA GLN A 270 41.96 -56.66 5.31
C GLN A 270 40.98 -56.18 6.38
N ILE A 271 41.31 -56.53 7.63
CA ILE A 271 40.63 -56.14 8.86
C ILE A 271 40.76 -54.63 9.03
N ARG A 272 39.63 -53.90 9.03
CA ARG A 272 39.60 -52.44 9.29
C ARG A 272 39.33 -52.17 10.77
N HIS A 273 40.30 -51.60 11.46
CA HIS A 273 40.04 -50.80 12.68
C HIS A 273 39.11 -49.63 12.31
N ALA A 274 37.99 -49.48 13.02
CA ALA A 274 37.01 -48.43 12.78
C ALA A 274 37.47 -47.08 13.37
N PRO A 275 37.34 -45.94 12.66
CA PRO A 275 37.75 -44.63 13.16
C PRO A 275 36.55 -43.91 13.80
N MET A 276 36.54 -43.73 15.13
CA MET A 276 35.53 -42.89 15.81
C MET A 276 35.66 -41.39 15.48
N ALA A 277 36.85 -40.93 15.05
CA ALA A 277 37.07 -39.54 14.65
C ALA A 277 36.24 -39.13 13.43
N ASN A 278 35.88 -40.06 12.54
CA ASN A 278 35.10 -39.76 11.34
C ASN A 278 33.61 -39.50 11.62
N THR A 279 33.08 -39.95 12.76
CA THR A 279 31.64 -39.83 13.04
C THR A 279 31.28 -38.42 13.51
N ALA A 280 32.13 -37.78 14.31
CA ALA A 280 31.92 -36.42 14.79
C ALA A 280 32.03 -35.38 13.65
N THR A 281 33.06 -35.50 12.81
CA THR A 281 33.26 -34.61 11.65
C THR A 281 32.14 -34.75 10.62
N ARG A 282 31.68 -35.99 10.35
CA ARG A 282 30.52 -36.22 9.46
C ARG A 282 29.22 -35.66 10.03
N ARG A 283 29.01 -35.73 11.34
CA ARG A 283 27.84 -35.10 11.98
C ARG A 283 27.90 -33.58 11.86
N LEU A 284 29.08 -32.97 12.02
CA LEU A 284 29.26 -31.53 11.84
C LEU A 284 29.02 -31.11 10.39
N GLU A 285 29.58 -31.83 9.41
CA GLU A 285 29.33 -31.59 7.97
C GLU A 285 27.84 -31.72 7.63
N GLN A 286 27.15 -32.73 8.20
CA GLN A 286 25.71 -32.90 8.02
C GLN A 286 24.92 -31.74 8.63
N MET A 287 25.25 -31.31 9.85
CA MET A 287 24.60 -30.17 10.50
C MET A 287 24.82 -28.85 9.74
N MET A 288 26.04 -28.61 9.23
CA MET A 288 26.35 -27.44 8.39
C MET A 288 25.54 -27.44 7.10
N LYS A 289 25.41 -28.60 6.46
CA LYS A 289 24.61 -28.76 5.24
C LYS A 289 23.12 -28.57 5.51
N GLU A 290 22.60 -29.11 6.62
CA GLU A 290 21.21 -28.89 7.04
C GLU A 290 20.95 -27.40 7.35
N LEU A 291 21.93 -26.67 7.89
CA LEU A 291 21.85 -25.23 8.14
C LEU A 291 21.79 -24.43 6.83
N GLU A 292 22.64 -24.75 5.85
CA GLU A 292 22.60 -24.14 4.51
C GLU A 292 21.30 -24.46 3.74
N GLU A 293 20.77 -25.69 3.87
CA GLU A 293 19.50 -26.09 3.25
C GLU A 293 18.31 -25.41 3.93
N GLU A 294 18.34 -25.20 5.25
CA GLU A 294 17.32 -24.43 5.96
C GLU A 294 17.39 -22.94 5.67
N GLU A 295 18.58 -22.33 5.54
CA GLU A 295 18.71 -20.95 5.07
C GLU A 295 18.08 -20.77 3.67
N LYS A 296 18.28 -21.76 2.78
CA LYS A 296 17.61 -21.79 1.48
C LYS A 296 16.09 -22.06 1.60
N ALA A 297 15.66 -22.85 2.57
CA ALA A 297 14.23 -23.13 2.82
C ALA A 297 13.49 -21.99 3.55
N GLN A 298 14.21 -21.06 4.19
CA GLN A 298 13.67 -19.80 4.72
C GLN A 298 13.28 -18.81 3.61
N VAL A 299 13.62 -19.10 2.35
CA VAL A 299 12.94 -18.49 1.20
C VAL A 299 11.49 -18.96 1.22
N VAL A 300 10.62 -18.09 1.72
CA VAL A 300 9.17 -18.29 1.76
C VAL A 300 8.73 -18.88 0.41
N ARG A 301 8.21 -20.12 0.42
CA ARG A 301 7.68 -20.75 -0.78
C ARG A 301 6.51 -19.91 -1.29
N LEU A 302 6.76 -19.12 -2.33
CA LEU A 302 5.76 -18.38 -3.06
C LEU A 302 4.82 -19.42 -3.71
N GLY A 303 3.59 -19.52 -3.22
CA GLY A 303 2.56 -20.34 -3.85
C GLY A 303 1.96 -19.66 -5.08
N ASP A 304 1.23 -20.39 -5.92
CA ASP A 304 0.65 -19.87 -7.18
C ASP A 304 -0.22 -18.61 -6.98
N ALA A 305 -0.91 -18.51 -5.84
CA ALA A 305 -1.70 -17.34 -5.47
C ALA A 305 -0.84 -16.05 -5.42
N SER A 306 0.40 -16.14 -4.94
CA SER A 306 1.33 -15.01 -4.85
C SER A 306 1.90 -14.56 -6.20
N VAL A 307 1.91 -15.46 -7.20
CA VAL A 307 2.30 -15.12 -8.58
C VAL A 307 1.18 -14.34 -9.29
N ALA A 308 -0.07 -14.63 -8.94
CA ALA A 308 -1.24 -14.03 -9.59
C ALA A 308 -1.68 -12.69 -8.98
N ALA A 309 -1.49 -12.50 -7.67
CA ALA A 309 -1.93 -11.31 -6.96
C ALA A 309 -0.89 -10.17 -7.03
N PRO A 310 -1.31 -8.92 -7.31
CA PRO A 310 -0.39 -7.77 -7.30
C PRO A 310 0.19 -7.50 -5.90
N PHE A 311 -0.54 -7.83 -4.83
CA PHE A 311 -0.05 -7.75 -3.46
C PHE A 311 0.11 -9.14 -2.85
N THR A 312 1.25 -9.38 -2.21
CA THR A 312 1.48 -10.61 -1.43
C THR A 312 1.78 -10.24 0.02
N SER A 313 0.94 -10.72 0.94
CA SER A 313 1.17 -10.58 2.37
C SER A 313 2.04 -11.72 2.88
N LYS A 314 3.15 -11.36 3.55
CA LYS A 314 4.03 -12.30 4.26
C LYS A 314 3.39 -12.90 5.52
N TYR A 315 2.28 -12.31 5.98
CA TYR A 315 1.56 -12.73 7.16
C TYR A 315 0.29 -13.48 6.76
N THR A 316 -0.14 -14.41 7.62
CA THR A 316 -1.43 -15.11 7.46
C THR A 316 -2.63 -14.25 7.85
N SER A 317 -2.41 -13.11 8.51
CA SER A 317 -3.48 -12.22 8.97
C SER A 317 -4.11 -11.45 7.81
N ILE A 318 -5.44 -11.27 7.89
CA ILE A 318 -6.19 -10.40 6.97
C ILE A 318 -6.00 -8.90 7.27
N GLN A 319 -5.19 -8.54 8.26
CA GLN A 319 -4.90 -7.13 8.60
C GLN A 319 -4.19 -6.41 7.44
N SER A 320 -3.47 -7.15 6.62
CA SER A 320 -2.87 -6.67 5.36
C SER A 320 -3.88 -5.96 4.46
N ILE A 321 -5.14 -6.42 4.44
CA ILE A 321 -6.22 -5.79 3.67
C ILE A 321 -6.50 -4.37 4.18
N CYS A 322 -6.57 -4.19 5.49
CA CYS A 322 -6.73 -2.86 6.08
C CYS A 322 -5.53 -1.96 5.77
N HIS A 323 -4.31 -2.49 5.79
CA HIS A 323 -3.12 -1.72 5.43
C HIS A 323 -3.14 -1.28 3.96
N VAL A 324 -3.51 -2.16 3.03
CA VAL A 324 -3.63 -1.83 1.61
C VAL A 324 -4.69 -0.76 1.39
N ILE A 325 -5.86 -0.85 2.04
CA ILE A 325 -6.92 0.16 1.93
C ILE A 325 -6.47 1.51 2.53
N LYS A 326 -5.86 1.51 3.73
CA LYS A 326 -5.35 2.71 4.41
C LYS A 326 -4.32 3.42 3.53
N GLN A 327 -3.35 2.67 3.00
CA GLN A 327 -2.32 3.19 2.12
C GLN A 327 -2.92 3.70 0.81
N GLY A 328 -3.80 2.94 0.16
CA GLY A 328 -4.46 3.36 -1.08
C GLY A 328 -5.22 4.68 -0.94
N ARG A 329 -5.94 4.88 0.19
CA ARG A 329 -6.63 6.14 0.47
C ARG A 329 -5.67 7.30 0.72
N CYS A 330 -4.60 7.07 1.48
CA CYS A 330 -3.56 8.07 1.74
C CYS A 330 -2.86 8.50 0.45
N THR A 331 -2.47 7.53 -0.38
CA THR A 331 -1.84 7.78 -1.69
C THR A 331 -2.79 8.55 -2.61
N LEU A 332 -4.06 8.16 -2.70
CA LEU A 332 -5.02 8.86 -3.57
C LEU A 332 -5.20 10.33 -3.15
N VAL A 333 -5.40 10.61 -1.86
CA VAL A 333 -5.48 11.99 -1.35
C VAL A 333 -4.19 12.75 -1.63
N THR A 334 -3.05 12.10 -1.43
CA THR A 334 -1.72 12.68 -1.66
C THR A 334 -1.50 13.06 -3.11
N THR A 335 -1.86 12.18 -4.04
CA THR A 335 -1.78 12.44 -5.47
C THR A 335 -2.71 13.60 -5.89
N LEU A 336 -3.94 13.64 -5.38
CA LEU A 336 -4.88 14.71 -5.70
C LEU A 336 -4.42 16.09 -5.22
N GLN A 337 -3.91 16.19 -3.99
CA GLN A 337 -3.36 17.45 -3.48
C GLN A 337 -2.09 17.86 -4.25
N MET A 338 -1.23 16.90 -4.63
CA MET A 338 -0.05 17.18 -5.45
C MET A 338 -0.44 17.77 -6.81
N PHE A 339 -1.47 17.23 -7.47
CA PHE A 339 -1.95 17.80 -8.73
C PHE A 339 -2.49 19.23 -8.59
N LYS A 340 -3.24 19.52 -7.52
CA LYS A 340 -3.72 20.89 -7.25
C LYS A 340 -2.57 21.87 -7.08
N ILE A 341 -1.59 21.50 -6.25
CA ILE A 341 -0.41 22.32 -5.97
C ILE A 341 0.41 22.54 -7.25
N LEU A 342 0.61 21.49 -8.05
CA LEU A 342 1.36 21.58 -9.30
C LEU A 342 0.65 22.49 -10.32
N ALA A 343 -0.67 22.40 -10.44
CA ALA A 343 -1.44 23.27 -11.33
C ALA A 343 -1.35 24.75 -10.92
N LEU A 344 -1.52 25.05 -9.62
CA LEU A 344 -1.43 26.42 -9.10
C LEU A 344 -0.02 27.00 -9.28
N ASN A 345 1.01 26.24 -8.92
CA ASN A 345 2.40 26.67 -9.06
C ASN A 345 2.78 26.89 -10.54
N ALA A 346 2.31 26.03 -11.45
CA ALA A 346 2.56 26.19 -12.89
C ALA A 346 1.93 27.48 -13.43
N LEU A 347 0.71 27.82 -13.01
CA LEU A 347 0.03 29.05 -13.43
C LEU A 347 0.71 30.31 -12.89
N VAL A 348 1.10 30.31 -11.60
CA VAL A 348 1.86 31.41 -10.98
C VAL A 348 3.21 31.60 -11.67
N LEU A 349 3.94 30.51 -11.94
CA LEU A 349 5.23 30.55 -12.62
C LEU A 349 5.08 31.06 -14.06
N ALA A 350 4.10 30.55 -14.82
CA ALA A 350 3.88 30.96 -16.20
C ALA A 350 3.60 32.46 -16.31
N TYR A 351 2.76 33.00 -15.42
CA TYR A 351 2.50 34.44 -15.40
C TYR A 351 3.74 35.24 -14.98
N SER A 352 4.44 34.81 -13.92
CA SER A 352 5.68 35.47 -13.46
C SER A 352 6.72 35.55 -14.58
N GLN A 353 6.94 34.45 -15.29
CA GLN A 353 7.85 34.40 -16.43
C GLN A 353 7.35 35.25 -17.61
N SER A 354 6.04 35.29 -17.87
CA SER A 354 5.49 36.12 -18.94
C SER A 354 5.72 37.61 -18.70
N VAL A 355 5.52 38.09 -17.46
CA VAL A 355 5.76 39.50 -17.10
C VAL A 355 7.24 39.84 -17.27
N LEU A 356 8.12 39.04 -16.65
CA LEU A 356 9.55 39.28 -16.71
C LEU A 356 10.07 39.22 -18.16
N TYR A 357 9.59 38.28 -18.97
CA TYR A 357 9.99 38.14 -20.36
C TYR A 357 9.60 39.35 -21.21
N LEU A 358 8.40 39.91 -21.04
CA LEU A 358 7.95 41.09 -21.77
C LEU A 358 8.80 42.33 -21.47
N ASP A 359 9.37 42.39 -20.25
CA ASP A 359 10.25 43.47 -19.83
C ASP A 359 11.74 43.17 -20.06
N GLY A 360 12.08 42.04 -20.68
CA GLY A 360 13.47 41.63 -20.94
C GLY A 360 14.25 41.22 -19.70
N ILE A 361 13.54 40.80 -18.66
CA ILE A 361 14.09 40.41 -17.36
C ILE A 361 14.06 38.88 -17.24
N LYS A 362 15.10 38.30 -16.66
CA LYS A 362 15.21 36.86 -16.40
C LYS A 362 15.32 36.61 -14.90
N PHE A 363 14.96 35.41 -14.46
CA PHE A 363 15.35 34.95 -13.12
C PHE A 363 16.85 34.63 -13.09
N SER A 364 17.47 34.78 -11.92
CA SER A 364 18.82 34.27 -11.67
C SER A 364 18.83 32.74 -11.61
N ASP A 365 19.95 32.13 -11.99
CA ASP A 365 20.18 30.69 -11.82
C ASP A 365 20.07 30.26 -10.35
N THR A 366 20.52 31.11 -9.42
CA THR A 366 20.41 30.83 -7.98
C THR A 366 18.96 30.89 -7.52
N GLN A 367 18.20 31.88 -7.99
CA GLN A 367 16.77 32.03 -7.71
C GLN A 367 15.97 30.81 -8.18
N ALA A 368 16.19 30.40 -9.43
CA ALA A 368 15.53 29.23 -10.03
C ALA A 368 15.93 27.92 -9.32
N THR A 369 17.20 27.75 -8.97
CA THR A 369 17.71 26.56 -8.27
C THR A 369 17.08 26.43 -6.88
N ILE A 370 17.04 27.51 -6.10
CA ILE A 370 16.44 27.48 -4.76
C ILE A 370 14.94 27.22 -4.82
N GLN A 371 14.24 27.87 -5.76
CA GLN A 371 12.81 27.65 -5.97
C GLN A 371 12.51 26.20 -6.35
N GLY A 372 13.30 25.62 -7.26
CA GLY A 372 13.19 24.23 -7.68
C GLY A 372 13.49 23.24 -6.54
N LEU A 373 14.55 23.49 -5.76
CA LEU A 373 14.92 22.66 -4.62
C LEU A 373 13.84 22.68 -3.53
N LEU A 374 13.28 23.86 -3.25
CA LEU A 374 12.16 24.00 -2.32
C LEU A 374 10.94 23.22 -2.79
N LEU A 375 10.57 23.37 -4.07
CA LEU A 375 9.45 22.64 -4.65
C LEU A 375 9.63 21.12 -4.52
N ALA A 376 10.82 20.62 -4.86
CA ALA A 376 11.17 19.21 -4.75
C ALA A 376 11.12 18.70 -3.30
N ALA A 377 11.68 19.47 -2.35
CA ALA A 377 11.67 19.12 -0.93
C ALA A 377 10.24 19.03 -0.37
N CYS A 378 9.39 20.01 -0.66
CA CYS A 378 7.99 19.99 -0.21
C CYS A 378 7.20 18.81 -0.82
N PHE A 379 7.39 18.49 -2.09
CA PHE A 379 6.76 17.31 -2.70
C PHE A 379 7.24 15.99 -2.09
N LEU A 380 8.54 15.89 -1.79
CA LEU A 380 9.09 14.73 -1.09
C LEU A 380 8.45 14.57 0.29
N PHE A 381 8.32 15.63 1.08
CA PHE A 381 7.70 15.55 2.41
C PHE A 381 6.19 15.27 2.38
N ILE A 382 5.49 15.77 1.35
CA ILE A 382 4.08 15.42 1.12
C ILE A 382 3.93 13.93 0.83
N SER A 383 4.75 13.38 -0.07
CA SER A 383 4.70 11.95 -0.42
C SER A 383 5.06 11.00 0.72
N ARG A 384 5.76 11.49 1.76
CA ARG A 384 6.07 10.73 2.98
C ARG A 384 5.00 10.79 4.06
N SER A 385 3.86 11.44 3.80
CA SER A 385 2.74 11.50 4.76
C SER A 385 2.21 10.09 5.06
N ARG A 386 1.95 9.81 6.33
CA ARG A 386 1.51 8.50 6.81
C ARG A 386 -0.03 8.41 6.89
N PRO A 387 -0.61 7.24 6.57
CA PRO A 387 -2.04 7.01 6.78
C PRO A 387 -2.37 6.95 8.28
N LEU A 388 -3.62 7.29 8.63
CA LEU A 388 -4.12 7.09 9.98
C LEU A 388 -4.27 5.60 10.33
N LYS A 389 -4.19 5.29 11.63
CA LYS A 389 -4.28 3.91 12.13
C LYS A 389 -5.67 3.29 11.99
N THR A 390 -6.71 4.09 11.83
CA THR A 390 -8.12 3.66 11.75
C THR A 390 -8.70 3.93 10.36
N LEU A 391 -9.48 3.00 9.82
CA LEU A 391 -10.23 3.26 8.59
C LEU A 391 -11.38 4.24 8.83
N ALA A 392 -11.38 5.35 8.12
CA ALA A 392 -12.49 6.29 8.10
C ALA A 392 -13.69 5.73 7.31
N LYS A 393 -14.91 6.21 7.60
CA LYS A 393 -16.09 5.84 6.80
C LYS A 393 -16.10 6.54 5.44
N GLN A 394 -15.62 7.78 5.39
CA GLN A 394 -15.59 8.58 4.16
C GLN A 394 -14.70 7.95 3.09
N ARG A 395 -15.00 8.25 1.82
CA ARG A 395 -14.18 7.85 0.67
C ARG A 395 -13.48 9.07 0.06
N PRO A 396 -12.20 8.96 -0.34
CA PRO A 396 -11.56 10.02 -1.11
C PRO A 396 -12.25 10.20 -2.47
N ILE A 397 -12.14 11.40 -3.03
CA ILE A 397 -12.70 11.71 -4.34
C ILE A 397 -11.94 10.90 -5.41
N PRO A 398 -12.61 10.18 -6.32
CA PRO A 398 -11.92 9.24 -7.22
C PRO A 398 -11.25 9.91 -8.42
N ASN A 399 -11.72 11.08 -8.85
CA ASN A 399 -11.26 11.77 -10.06
C ASN A 399 -10.69 13.15 -9.75
N ILE A 400 -9.62 13.52 -10.46
CA ILE A 400 -9.02 14.86 -10.44
C ILE A 400 -9.98 15.88 -11.05
N PHE A 401 -10.66 15.53 -12.14
CA PHE A 401 -11.63 16.38 -12.84
C PHE A 401 -12.99 16.32 -12.16
N ASN A 402 -13.06 16.85 -10.94
CA ASN A 402 -14.31 17.06 -10.22
C ASN A 402 -14.54 18.56 -10.00
N ALA A 403 -15.80 18.97 -9.84
CA ALA A 403 -16.16 20.38 -9.69
C ALA A 403 -15.44 21.04 -8.51
N TYR A 404 -15.28 20.35 -7.39
CA TYR A 404 -14.57 20.86 -6.22
C TYR A 404 -13.08 21.14 -6.50
N THR A 405 -12.36 20.23 -7.16
CA THR A 405 -10.96 20.40 -7.54
C THR A 405 -10.78 21.50 -8.57
N LEU A 406 -11.63 21.54 -9.60
CA LEU A 406 -11.55 22.57 -10.64
C LEU A 406 -11.84 23.96 -10.06
N LEU A 407 -12.91 24.11 -9.29
CA LEU A 407 -13.27 25.39 -8.68
C LEU A 407 -12.23 25.85 -7.66
N THR A 408 -11.65 24.95 -6.85
CA THR A 408 -10.62 25.37 -5.87
C THR A 408 -9.35 25.85 -6.59
N VAL A 409 -8.91 25.16 -7.65
CA VAL A 409 -7.74 25.59 -8.43
C VAL A 409 -8.03 26.91 -9.15
N SER A 410 -9.18 27.05 -9.81
CA SER A 410 -9.52 28.27 -10.54
C SER A 410 -9.69 29.48 -9.61
N LEU A 411 -10.39 29.34 -8.48
CA LEU A 411 -10.63 30.45 -7.57
C LEU A 411 -9.36 30.84 -6.80
N GLN A 412 -8.53 29.88 -6.36
CA GLN A 412 -7.23 30.19 -5.77
C GLN A 412 -6.30 30.86 -6.79
N PHE A 413 -6.30 30.40 -8.05
CA PHE A 413 -5.54 31.06 -9.11
C PHE A 413 -5.97 32.51 -9.31
N ILE A 414 -7.28 32.80 -9.30
CA ILE A 414 -7.78 34.19 -9.43
C ILE A 414 -7.25 35.08 -8.29
N VAL A 415 -7.21 34.56 -7.06
CA VAL A 415 -6.65 35.28 -5.90
C VAL A 415 -5.14 35.50 -6.08
N HIS A 416 -4.38 34.43 -6.35
CA HIS A 416 -2.94 34.50 -6.59
C HIS A 416 -2.58 35.48 -7.71
N PHE A 417 -3.32 35.39 -8.82
CA PHE A 417 -3.15 36.24 -10.00
C PHE A 417 -3.48 37.70 -9.70
N GLY A 418 -4.56 37.97 -8.97
CA GLY A 418 -4.92 39.33 -8.54
C GLY A 418 -3.87 39.96 -7.64
N CYS A 419 -3.35 39.22 -6.66
CA CYS A 419 -2.26 39.69 -5.79
C CYS A 419 -0.97 39.94 -6.57
N LEU A 420 -0.62 39.04 -7.51
CA LEU A 420 0.60 39.16 -8.30
C LEU A 420 0.51 40.31 -9.31
N LEU A 421 -0.63 40.51 -9.98
CA LEU A 421 -0.91 41.66 -10.84
C LEU A 421 -0.72 42.98 -10.08
N TYR A 422 -1.29 43.06 -8.88
CA TYR A 422 -1.21 44.27 -8.05
C TYR A 422 0.24 44.58 -7.65
N VAL A 423 1.02 43.58 -7.24
CA VAL A 423 2.45 43.77 -6.91
C VAL A 423 3.28 44.17 -8.13
N VAL A 424 3.03 43.57 -9.30
CA VAL A 424 3.70 43.95 -10.56
C VAL A 424 3.39 45.40 -10.93
N GLN A 425 2.12 45.81 -10.82
CA GLN A 425 1.71 47.19 -11.09
C GLN A 425 2.41 48.18 -10.14
N GLU A 426 2.44 47.89 -8.84
CA GLU A 426 3.13 48.73 -7.86
C GLU A 426 4.65 48.75 -8.10
N ALA A 427 5.26 47.64 -8.54
CA ALA A 427 6.68 47.58 -8.88
C ALA A 427 7.02 48.49 -10.07
N HIS A 428 6.20 48.48 -11.14
CA HIS A 428 6.36 49.40 -12.28
C HIS A 428 6.13 50.87 -11.92
N LEU A 429 5.25 51.15 -10.95
CA LEU A 429 5.06 52.50 -10.43
C LEU A 429 6.26 52.95 -9.59
N ALA A 430 6.90 52.01 -8.89
CA ALA A 430 8.03 52.28 -8.03
C ALA A 430 9.37 52.46 -8.77
N GLU A 431 9.47 52.02 -10.04
CA GLU A 431 10.69 52.23 -10.82
C GLU A 431 10.89 53.71 -11.21
N PRO A 432 12.11 54.27 -11.01
CA PRO A 432 12.38 55.67 -11.29
C PRO A 432 12.22 56.01 -12.78
N ARG A 433 11.56 57.16 -13.06
CA ARG A 433 11.23 57.67 -14.41
C ARG A 433 12.42 57.76 -15.38
N HIS A 434 13.67 57.73 -14.90
CA HIS A 434 14.84 57.74 -15.78
C HIS A 434 15.03 56.41 -16.53
N CYS A 435 14.58 55.28 -15.96
CA CYS A 435 14.52 53.98 -16.64
C CYS A 435 13.38 53.88 -17.66
N LYS A 436 12.29 54.65 -17.49
CA LYS A 436 11.19 54.71 -18.48
C LYS A 436 11.62 55.28 -19.85
N LYS A 437 12.73 56.04 -19.92
CA LYS A 437 13.31 56.50 -21.20
C LYS A 437 14.01 55.38 -21.99
N LYS A 438 14.39 54.26 -21.36
CA LYS A 438 14.99 53.09 -22.04
C LYS A 438 13.94 52.12 -22.61
N PHE A 439 12.67 52.24 -22.23
CA PHE A 439 11.57 51.43 -22.79
C PHE A 439 11.29 51.71 -24.28
N SER A 440 11.91 52.76 -24.85
CA SER A 440 11.87 53.07 -26.28
C SER A 440 13.03 52.41 -27.07
N GLU A 441 13.93 51.70 -26.39
CA GLU A 441 15.02 50.94 -26.99
C GLU A 441 14.62 49.45 -27.05
N LYS A 442 15.00 48.73 -28.12
CA LYS A 442 14.65 47.30 -28.29
C LYS A 442 15.01 46.52 -27.03
N VAL A 443 14.02 45.81 -26.46
CA VAL A 443 14.23 44.89 -25.35
C VAL A 443 15.26 43.84 -25.75
N ASP A 444 16.42 43.83 -25.08
CA ASP A 444 17.49 42.88 -25.33
C ASP A 444 17.23 41.58 -24.55
N LEU A 445 16.69 40.58 -25.24
CA LEU A 445 16.34 39.28 -24.67
C LEU A 445 17.58 38.42 -24.37
N ASP A 446 18.76 38.78 -24.87
CA ASP A 446 20.01 38.03 -24.69
C ASP A 446 20.92 38.62 -23.60
N ALA A 447 20.50 39.73 -22.98
CA ALA A 447 21.23 40.34 -21.88
C ALA A 447 21.43 39.38 -20.68
N GLU A 448 22.60 39.47 -20.05
CA GLU A 448 22.93 38.79 -18.80
C GLU A 448 22.03 39.27 -17.65
N PHE A 449 21.77 38.38 -16.69
CA PHE A 449 20.94 38.68 -15.53
C PHE A 449 21.47 39.88 -14.74
N LYS A 450 20.59 40.84 -14.44
CA LYS A 450 20.87 41.95 -13.52
C LYS A 450 19.74 42.10 -12.51
N PRO A 451 20.04 42.16 -11.20
CA PRO A 451 19.04 42.39 -10.16
C PRO A 451 18.27 43.68 -10.43
N ASN A 452 16.95 43.59 -10.44
CA ASN A 452 16.06 44.74 -10.54
C ASN A 452 14.89 44.62 -9.56
N LEU A 453 14.16 45.73 -9.38
CA LEU A 453 13.05 45.80 -8.44
C LEU A 453 11.92 44.86 -8.82
N LEU A 454 11.58 44.80 -10.11
CA LEU A 454 10.51 43.94 -10.62
C LEU A 454 10.78 42.45 -10.40
N ASN A 455 11.97 41.97 -10.77
CA ASN A 455 12.45 40.61 -10.52
C ASN A 455 12.37 40.27 -9.03
N SER A 456 12.84 41.18 -8.17
CA SER A 456 12.86 40.94 -6.73
C SER A 456 11.44 40.84 -6.15
N ALA A 457 10.55 41.73 -6.56
CA ALA A 457 9.15 41.73 -6.14
C ALA A 457 8.40 40.49 -6.65
N VAL A 458 8.55 40.15 -7.93
CA VAL A 458 7.92 38.98 -8.56
C VAL A 458 8.45 37.68 -7.94
N TYR A 459 9.77 37.57 -7.70
CA TYR A 459 10.37 36.40 -7.08
C TYR A 459 9.90 36.19 -5.64
N VAL A 460 9.94 37.23 -4.80
CA VAL A 460 9.50 37.12 -3.40
C VAL A 460 8.00 36.80 -3.33
N MET A 461 7.18 37.41 -4.19
CA MET A 461 5.76 37.04 -4.29
C MET A 461 5.59 35.60 -4.74
N ALA A 462 6.22 35.18 -5.85
CA ALA A 462 6.09 33.81 -6.36
C ALA A 462 6.47 32.76 -5.31
N MET A 463 7.55 33.00 -4.56
CA MET A 463 7.96 32.16 -3.44
C MET A 463 6.94 32.15 -2.29
N ALA A 464 6.36 33.31 -1.95
CA ALA A 464 5.30 33.41 -0.95
C ALA A 464 4.02 32.65 -1.35
N LEU A 465 3.58 32.84 -2.59
CA LEU A 465 2.41 32.16 -3.16
C LEU A 465 2.62 30.65 -3.23
N GLN A 466 3.85 30.20 -3.55
CA GLN A 466 4.21 28.78 -3.55
C GLN A 466 4.12 28.17 -2.15
N VAL A 467 4.67 28.84 -1.12
CA VAL A 467 4.57 28.37 0.28
C VAL A 467 3.11 28.40 0.76
N SER A 468 2.35 29.44 0.43
CA SER A 468 0.91 29.57 0.70
C SER A 468 0.11 28.41 0.08
N THR A 469 0.38 28.10 -1.18
CA THR A 469 -0.26 27.01 -1.94
C THR A 469 -0.08 25.66 -1.24
N PHE A 470 1.14 25.37 -0.77
CA PHE A 470 1.41 24.14 -0.02
C PHE A 470 0.68 24.11 1.34
N ALA A 471 0.68 25.22 2.07
CA ALA A 471 0.05 25.31 3.39
C ALA A 471 -1.48 25.16 3.32
N VAL A 472 -2.12 25.81 2.35
CA VAL A 472 -3.58 25.82 2.19
C VAL A 472 -4.11 24.49 1.63
N ASN A 473 -3.43 23.92 0.64
CA ASN A 473 -3.91 22.72 -0.05
C ASN A 473 -3.54 21.39 0.64
N TYR A 474 -2.71 21.42 1.69
CA TYR A 474 -2.39 20.22 2.47
C TYR A 474 -3.62 19.68 3.21
N ARG A 475 -3.99 18.42 2.98
CA ARG A 475 -5.20 17.80 3.56
C ARG A 475 -4.92 16.52 4.33
N GLY A 476 -4.84 16.63 5.66
CA GLY A 476 -4.62 15.48 6.54
C GLY A 476 -5.83 14.56 6.74
N ARG A 477 -6.58 14.82 7.82
CA ARG A 477 -7.70 13.97 8.27
C ARG A 477 -8.85 14.03 7.25
N PRO A 478 -9.58 12.92 7.04
CA PRO A 478 -9.63 11.70 7.84
C PRO A 478 -8.74 10.54 7.33
N PHE A 479 -7.88 10.77 6.35
CA PHE A 479 -7.12 9.68 5.68
C PHE A 479 -5.65 9.62 6.05
N MET A 480 -5.02 10.78 6.22
CA MET A 480 -3.61 10.91 6.56
C MET A 480 -3.41 11.82 7.77
N GLU A 481 -2.19 11.84 8.28
CA GLU A 481 -1.78 12.73 9.36
C GLU A 481 -1.96 14.22 8.99
N SER A 482 -2.27 15.03 9.99
CA SER A 482 -2.41 16.49 9.83
C SER A 482 -1.05 17.15 9.62
N LEU A 483 -1.07 18.39 9.12
CA LEU A 483 0.17 19.15 8.87
C LEU A 483 1.04 19.27 10.13
N MET A 484 0.42 19.37 11.31
CA MET A 484 1.12 19.48 12.59
C MET A 484 1.75 18.16 13.05
N GLU A 485 1.22 17.03 12.58
CA GLU A 485 1.75 15.69 12.87
C GLU A 485 2.90 15.34 11.89
N ASN A 486 2.82 15.79 10.62
CA ASN A 486 3.90 15.67 9.65
C ASN A 486 5.03 16.69 9.92
N ARG A 487 5.91 16.35 10.87
CA ARG A 487 7.03 17.21 11.28
C ARG A 487 7.94 17.65 10.13
N PRO A 488 8.38 16.77 9.20
CA PRO A 488 9.19 17.20 8.06
C PRO A 488 8.53 18.28 7.20
N MET A 489 7.25 18.09 6.84
CA MET A 489 6.51 19.08 6.05
C MET A 489 6.31 20.40 6.81
N LEU A 490 5.98 20.31 8.11
CA LEU A 490 5.81 21.48 8.96
C LEU A 490 7.09 22.32 9.06
N TYR A 491 8.23 21.69 9.35
CA TYR A 491 9.50 22.42 9.45
C TYR A 491 9.93 23.00 8.11
N SER A 492 9.67 22.29 7.00
CA SER A 492 9.92 22.84 5.65
C SER A 492 9.09 24.10 5.40
N LEU A 493 7.79 24.09 5.72
CA LEU A 493 6.94 25.26 5.53
C LEU A 493 7.30 26.41 6.46
N LEU A 494 7.63 26.12 7.73
CA LEU A 494 8.04 27.15 8.68
C LEU A 494 9.36 27.79 8.27
N PHE A 495 10.34 26.99 7.86
CA PHE A 495 11.62 27.49 7.36
C PHE A 495 11.44 28.36 6.12
N SER A 496 10.73 27.87 5.11
CA SER A 496 10.51 28.60 3.87
C SER A 496 9.62 29.84 4.06
N GLY A 497 8.58 29.75 4.88
CA GLY A 497 7.75 30.89 5.24
C GLY A 497 8.52 31.96 6.00
N SER A 498 9.40 31.56 6.94
CA SER A 498 10.27 32.49 7.66
C SER A 498 11.30 33.14 6.74
N ALA A 499 11.89 32.38 5.80
CA ALA A 499 12.82 32.91 4.81
C ALA A 499 12.13 33.91 3.88
N VAL A 500 10.94 33.59 3.36
CA VAL A 500 10.14 34.51 2.54
C VAL A 500 9.75 35.75 3.33
N PHE A 501 9.34 35.61 4.59
CA PHE A 501 9.01 36.76 5.43
C PHE A 501 10.23 37.65 5.71
N ALA A 502 11.41 37.06 5.92
CA ALA A 502 12.66 37.78 6.11
C ALA A 502 13.08 38.56 4.85
N LEU A 503 12.93 37.94 3.67
CA LEU A 503 13.17 38.57 2.37
C LEU A 503 12.16 39.70 2.09
N ALA A 504 10.87 39.44 2.32
CA ALA A 504 9.80 40.44 2.13
C ALA A 504 9.93 41.62 3.10
N SER A 505 10.33 41.38 4.35
CA SER A 505 10.47 42.41 5.38
C SER A 505 11.82 43.14 5.34
N GLY A 506 12.79 42.65 4.58
CA GLY A 506 14.16 43.20 4.54
C GLY A 506 14.90 43.08 5.88
N LEU A 507 14.58 42.06 6.70
CA LEU A 507 15.19 41.85 8.02
C LEU A 507 16.67 41.46 7.93
N SER A 508 17.08 40.84 6.83
CA SER A 508 18.46 40.40 6.60
C SER A 508 18.97 40.89 5.23
N PRO A 509 19.80 41.95 5.22
CA PRO A 509 20.47 42.42 4.00
C PRO A 509 21.37 41.34 3.38
N GLU A 510 22.06 40.55 4.20
CA GLU A 510 22.93 39.45 3.75
C GLU A 510 22.16 38.36 2.99
N LEU A 511 20.95 38.02 3.46
CA LEU A 511 20.09 37.05 2.77
C LEU A 511 19.60 37.61 1.43
N THR A 512 19.31 38.92 1.38
CA THR A 512 18.85 39.59 0.16
C THR A 512 19.94 39.57 -0.91
N GLU A 513 21.20 39.84 -0.54
CA GLU A 513 22.35 39.80 -1.44
C GLU A 513 22.63 38.38 -1.96
N LYS A 514 22.59 37.36 -1.09
CA LYS A 514 22.79 35.95 -1.47
C LYS A 514 21.75 35.42 -2.46
N PHE A 515 20.56 35.99 -2.47
CA PHE A 515 19.49 35.66 -3.41
C PHE A 515 19.49 36.55 -4.66
N GLU A 516 20.51 37.42 -4.80
CA GLU A 516 20.65 38.40 -5.88
C GLU A 516 19.41 39.29 -6.02
N LEU A 517 18.83 39.68 -4.88
CA LEU A 517 17.65 40.53 -4.80
C LEU A 517 18.06 41.99 -4.55
N VAL A 518 17.29 42.90 -5.11
CA VAL A 518 17.42 44.34 -4.83
C VAL A 518 16.72 44.65 -3.52
N GLN A 519 17.36 45.47 -2.68
CA GLN A 519 16.72 45.97 -1.47
C GLN A 519 15.46 46.75 -1.84
N LEU A 520 14.32 46.28 -1.34
CA LEU A 520 13.04 46.91 -1.59
C LEU A 520 13.06 48.33 -0.99
N PRO A 521 12.85 49.37 -1.81
CA PRO A 521 12.95 50.75 -1.35
C PRO A 521 11.92 51.01 -0.26
N THR A 522 12.37 51.57 0.87
CA THR A 522 11.48 52.11 1.91
C THR A 522 10.76 53.36 1.43
N GLN A 523 11.39 54.14 0.56
CA GLN A 523 10.81 55.35 -0.02
C GLN A 523 10.76 55.28 -1.55
N VAL A 524 9.63 55.67 -2.13
CA VAL A 524 9.54 55.87 -3.57
C VAL A 524 8.82 57.16 -3.92
N ILE A 525 9.46 57.91 -4.81
CA ILE A 525 9.05 59.20 -5.34
C ILE A 525 7.97 58.96 -6.42
N PHE A 526 6.72 59.31 -6.09
CA PHE A 526 5.66 59.40 -7.07
C PHE A 526 5.84 60.64 -7.93
N ALA A 527 5.64 60.48 -9.23
CA ALA A 527 5.07 61.56 -10.00
C ALA A 527 4.10 60.98 -11.04
N PHE A 528 2.85 61.46 -10.97
CA PHE A 528 1.83 61.38 -12.01
C PHE A 528 1.41 62.81 -12.35
N TRP A 529 1.15 63.08 -13.63
CA TRP A 529 1.19 64.42 -14.24
C TRP A 529 0.02 65.37 -13.89
N TRP A 530 -0.99 64.94 -13.13
CA TRP A 530 -2.22 65.74 -12.89
C TRP A 530 -2.46 66.18 -11.42
N CYS A 531 -1.64 65.82 -10.44
CA CYS A 531 -1.92 66.15 -9.02
C CYS A 531 -0.84 67.06 -8.41
N PRO A 532 -1.19 68.18 -7.73
CA PRO A 532 -0.24 68.91 -6.89
C PRO A 532 0.20 68.04 -5.71
N PRO A 533 1.42 68.25 -5.16
CA PRO A 533 2.03 67.37 -4.18
C PRO A 533 1.26 67.44 -2.85
N VAL A 534 0.44 66.43 -2.58
CA VAL A 534 -0.11 66.18 -1.25
C VAL A 534 0.71 65.05 -0.64
N ALA A 535 1.44 65.37 0.43
CA ALA A 535 2.31 64.46 1.16
C ALA A 535 1.58 63.15 1.51
N ARG A 536 2.06 62.03 0.97
CA ARG A 536 1.58 60.69 1.33
C ARG A 536 2.76 59.81 1.68
N ASP A 537 2.96 59.67 2.98
CA ASP A 537 3.91 58.88 3.78
C ASP A 537 4.82 57.82 3.09
N GLU A 538 6.09 57.83 3.50
CA GLU A 538 7.28 57.34 2.81
C GLU A 538 7.73 55.92 3.26
N GLY A 539 6.86 54.90 3.16
CA GLY A 539 7.14 53.55 3.71
C GLY A 539 6.44 52.36 3.04
N LYS A 540 5.90 52.50 1.83
CA LYS A 540 4.71 51.74 1.41
C LYS A 540 4.92 50.42 0.64
N PHE A 541 5.94 50.29 -0.22
CA PHE A 541 6.03 49.13 -1.12
C PHE A 541 6.22 47.80 -0.37
N ARG A 542 7.04 47.80 0.68
CA ARG A 542 7.24 46.64 1.56
C ARG A 542 5.96 46.22 2.28
N ASN A 543 5.22 47.19 2.80
CA ASN A 543 3.96 46.94 3.49
C ASN A 543 2.89 46.41 2.53
N VAL A 544 2.89 46.89 1.28
CA VAL A 544 2.07 46.34 0.20
C VAL A 544 2.39 44.88 -0.05
N LEU A 545 3.66 44.52 -0.22
CA LEU A 545 4.10 43.14 -0.44
C LEU A 545 3.62 42.19 0.67
N VAL A 546 3.89 42.55 1.94
CA VAL A 546 3.49 41.74 3.10
C VAL A 546 1.97 41.68 3.24
N SER A 547 1.26 42.77 2.98
CA SER A 547 -0.20 42.81 2.99
C SER A 547 -0.79 41.90 1.92
N CYS A 548 -0.25 41.92 0.69
CA CYS A 548 -0.68 41.05 -0.40
C CYS A 548 -0.50 39.57 -0.08
N VAL A 549 0.66 39.17 0.48
CA VAL A 549 0.89 37.79 0.91
C VAL A 549 -0.10 37.36 1.98
N THR A 550 -0.41 38.24 2.92
CA THR A 550 -1.36 37.95 4.01
C THR A 550 -2.79 37.81 3.48
N VAL A 551 -3.21 38.72 2.60
CA VAL A 551 -4.53 38.68 1.95
C VAL A 551 -4.66 37.43 1.09
N ASP A 552 -3.64 37.09 0.30
CA ASP A 552 -3.60 35.88 -0.52
C ASP A 552 -3.81 34.63 0.33
N LEU A 553 -3.00 34.47 1.39
CA LEU A 553 -3.05 33.30 2.25
C LEU A 553 -4.44 33.13 2.89
N VAL A 554 -5.01 34.22 3.43
CA VAL A 554 -6.32 34.20 4.08
C VAL A 554 -7.43 33.94 3.07
N ALA A 555 -7.42 34.61 1.92
CA ALA A 555 -8.43 34.44 0.89
C ALA A 555 -8.41 33.03 0.29
N CYS A 556 -7.23 32.51 -0.07
CA CYS A 556 -7.08 31.14 -0.57
C CYS A 556 -7.53 30.11 0.47
N PHE A 557 -7.19 30.31 1.75
CA PHE A 557 -7.66 29.44 2.83
C PHE A 557 -9.20 29.44 2.96
N VAL A 558 -9.81 30.62 2.98
CA VAL A 558 -11.27 30.77 3.07
C VAL A 558 -11.96 30.12 1.86
N VAL A 559 -11.46 30.37 0.65
CA VAL A 559 -11.97 29.77 -0.59
C VAL A 559 -11.92 28.25 -0.53
N ASP A 560 -10.78 27.63 -0.17
CA ASP A 560 -10.70 26.17 -0.10
C ASP A 560 -11.65 25.60 0.97
N ARG A 561 -11.76 26.24 2.13
CA ARG A 561 -12.65 25.77 3.22
C ARG A 561 -14.13 25.85 2.82
N ILE A 562 -14.56 26.96 2.21
CA ILE A 562 -15.95 27.14 1.75
C ILE A 562 -16.28 26.10 0.66
N LEU A 563 -15.42 25.95 -0.34
CA LEU A 563 -15.64 24.97 -1.41
C LEU A 563 -15.60 23.54 -0.89
N CYS A 564 -14.76 23.24 0.11
CA CYS A 564 -14.75 21.95 0.76
C CYS A 564 -16.07 21.65 1.48
N PHE A 565 -16.64 22.66 2.14
CA PHE A 565 -17.90 22.51 2.85
C PHE A 565 -19.08 22.33 1.88
N LEU A 566 -19.11 23.11 0.80
CA LEU A 566 -20.21 23.10 -0.17
C LEU A 566 -20.15 21.92 -1.15
N LEU A 567 -18.96 21.61 -1.65
CA LEU A 567 -18.74 20.70 -2.79
C LEU A 567 -17.74 19.58 -2.50
N GLY A 568 -17.03 19.62 -1.37
CA GLY A 568 -16.05 18.61 -0.97
C GLY A 568 -16.69 17.30 -0.51
N ASP A 569 -17.86 16.98 -1.06
CA ASP A 569 -18.82 15.93 -0.77
C ASP A 569 -18.11 14.59 -0.51
N MET A 570 -17.59 14.43 0.71
CA MET A 570 -17.07 13.18 1.23
C MET A 570 -18.26 12.34 1.64
N ARG A 571 -19.06 11.93 0.63
CA ARG A 571 -20.20 11.03 0.82
C ARG A 571 -19.73 9.79 1.57
N ALA A 572 -20.37 9.54 2.71
CA ALA A 572 -20.12 8.39 3.58
C ALA A 572 -20.83 7.14 3.09
#